data_AF-A0A069RGL8-F1
#
_entry.id   AF-A0A069RGL8-F1
#
_cell.length_a   1.000
_cell.length_b   1.000
_cell.length_c   1.000
_cell.angle_alpha   90.00
_cell.angle_beta   90.00
_cell.angle_gamma   90.00
#
_symmetry.space_group_name_H-M   'P 1'
#
loop_
_entity.id
_entity.type
_entity.pdbx_description
1 polymer ?
#
loop_
_entity_poly.entity_id
_entity_poly.type
_entity_poly.pdbx_seq_one_letter_code
_entity_poly.pdbx_strand_id
1 'polypeptide(L)'
;MKKKFRILLVSAVFLLMSISASFAEMPGGTVILNGKAYSFEYFNSNVQAIMEVGQAISNNDSVYVKVGQGATSMFMDVVKNTMGSAADIPEVEYYDPDGNTTTYAANDGDEVSSNTPTVKANFTTGTSVGNFEFGTVGIELSNIEGASTYAVEYLVVAGSEVATQTTAPVAVSVETETIAKPDTVKVMVYDSSSSLIATFENVPLDGTPVKWTDGEVENFSVVDIY
;
A
#
# COMPACT_ATOMS: atom_id res chain seq x y z
N MET A 1 23.22 3.79 62.58
CA MET A 1 23.37 4.08 61.13
C MET A 1 23.35 2.78 60.33
N LYS A 2 22.91 2.86 59.07
CA LYS A 2 22.70 1.80 58.05
C LYS A 2 21.28 1.25 57.93
N LYS A 3 20.42 2.04 57.29
CA LYS A 3 19.30 1.58 56.45
C LYS A 3 19.28 2.46 55.21
N LYS A 4 19.39 1.86 54.02
CA LYS A 4 18.95 2.33 52.68
C LYS A 4 19.86 1.72 51.62
N PHE A 5 19.52 0.53 51.12
CA PHE A 5 20.10 -0.01 49.89
C PHE A 5 19.20 -1.08 49.26
N ARG A 6 17.96 -0.74 48.88
CA ARG A 6 17.07 -1.63 48.11
C ARG A 6 15.95 -0.87 47.36
N ILE A 7 16.26 0.11 46.51
CA ILE A 7 15.27 0.64 45.55
C ILE A 7 16.03 1.16 44.32
N LEU A 8 16.48 0.29 43.41
CA LEU A 8 16.91 0.72 42.07
C LEU A 8 17.05 -0.46 41.09
N LEU A 9 16.01 -1.28 40.87
CA LEU A 9 16.06 -2.23 39.74
C LEU A 9 14.69 -2.71 39.20
N VAL A 10 13.58 -2.18 39.70
CA VAL A 10 12.23 -2.58 39.24
C VAL A 10 11.65 -1.61 38.19
N SER A 11 12.25 -0.42 38.00
CA SER A 11 11.71 0.61 37.09
C SER A 11 12.13 0.47 35.63
N ALA A 12 13.09 -0.40 35.27
CA ALA A 12 13.55 -0.55 33.89
C ALA A 12 12.79 -1.62 33.09
N VAL A 13 12.12 -2.57 33.76
CA VAL A 13 11.34 -3.64 33.08
C VAL A 13 9.91 -3.20 32.78
N PHE A 14 9.40 -2.16 33.45
CA PHE A 14 8.04 -1.63 33.22
C PHE A 14 7.94 -0.61 32.07
N LEU A 15 9.08 -0.18 31.50
CA LEU A 15 9.08 0.80 30.40
C LEU A 15 9.04 0.14 29.00
N LEU A 16 9.05 -1.19 28.92
CA LEU A 16 9.06 -1.95 27.66
C LEU A 16 7.69 -2.56 27.28
N MET A 17 6.61 -2.23 28.00
CA MET A 17 5.29 -2.86 27.82
C MET A 17 4.20 -1.95 27.23
N SER A 18 4.53 -0.88 26.50
CA SER A 18 3.48 -0.03 25.91
C SER A 18 3.92 0.69 24.64
N ILE A 19 4.50 -0.04 23.69
CA ILE A 19 4.36 0.35 22.29
C ILE A 19 3.35 -0.62 21.69
N SER A 20 2.11 -0.58 22.16
CA SER A 20 1.00 -0.91 21.27
C SER A 20 1.05 0.17 20.20
N ALA A 21 1.68 -0.16 19.07
CA ALA A 21 1.42 0.60 17.87
C ALA A 21 -0.10 0.55 17.70
N SER A 22 -0.73 1.70 17.94
CA SER A 22 -2.14 1.91 17.67
C SER A 22 -2.26 1.92 16.15
N PHE A 23 -2.28 0.74 15.56
CA PHE A 23 -2.68 0.60 14.17
C PHE A 23 -4.19 0.89 14.12
N ALA A 24 -4.63 1.59 13.07
CA ALA A 24 -5.98 2.13 13.02
C ALA A 24 -6.98 0.98 12.80
N GLU A 25 -8.06 0.96 13.59
CA GLU A 25 -9.27 0.19 13.29
C GLU A 25 -9.97 0.74 12.04
N MET A 26 -10.90 -0.02 11.44
CA MET A 26 -11.67 0.48 10.30
C MET A 26 -12.35 1.82 10.62
N PRO A 27 -12.43 2.77 9.68
CA PRO A 27 -13.13 4.03 9.91
C PRO A 27 -14.61 3.82 10.28
N GLY A 28 -15.15 4.72 11.08
CA GLY A 28 -16.60 4.82 11.28
C GLY A 28 -17.32 5.20 9.99
N GLY A 29 -18.60 4.83 9.86
CA GLY A 29 -19.34 5.05 8.61
C GLY A 29 -18.91 4.05 7.54
N THR A 30 -18.80 2.78 7.90
CA THR A 30 -18.39 1.70 7.00
C THR A 30 -19.50 0.68 6.85
N VAL A 31 -19.79 0.28 5.61
CA VAL A 31 -20.76 -0.77 5.26
C VAL A 31 -19.99 -2.06 5.00
N ILE A 32 -20.32 -3.15 5.68
CA ILE A 32 -19.57 -4.40 5.68
C ILE A 32 -20.47 -5.56 5.22
N LEU A 33 -20.00 -6.34 4.26
CA LEU A 33 -20.61 -7.60 3.84
C LEU A 33 -19.58 -8.53 3.20
N ASN A 34 -19.74 -9.84 3.40
CA ASN A 34 -19.04 -10.89 2.62
C ASN A 34 -17.52 -10.67 2.42
N GLY A 35 -16.79 -10.28 3.46
CA GLY A 35 -15.34 -10.04 3.37
C GLY A 35 -14.94 -8.73 2.68
N LYS A 36 -15.90 -7.84 2.43
CA LYS A 36 -15.68 -6.48 1.91
C LYS A 36 -16.24 -5.46 2.87
N ALA A 37 -15.61 -4.29 2.89
CA ALA A 37 -16.04 -3.13 3.63
C ALA A 37 -15.96 -1.89 2.73
N TYR A 38 -16.92 -1.00 2.81
CA TYR A 38 -16.98 0.21 1.99
C TYR A 38 -17.12 1.42 2.90
N SER A 39 -16.31 2.45 2.67
CA SER A 39 -16.63 3.77 3.19
C SER A 39 -18.03 4.17 2.73
N PHE A 40 -18.79 4.87 3.57
CA PHE A 40 -20.14 5.31 3.21
C PHE A 40 -20.13 6.20 1.95
N GLU A 41 -19.07 6.99 1.76
CA GLU A 41 -18.88 7.84 0.58
C GLU A 41 -18.69 7.00 -0.70
N TYR A 42 -17.80 6.00 -0.67
CA TYR A 42 -17.60 5.08 -1.77
C TYR A 42 -18.86 4.27 -2.08
N PHE A 43 -19.52 3.76 -1.05
CA PHE A 43 -20.79 3.03 -1.20
C PHE A 43 -21.85 3.88 -1.92
N ASN A 44 -21.98 5.17 -1.57
CA ASN A 44 -22.98 6.03 -2.19
C ASN A 44 -22.62 6.48 -3.61
N SER A 45 -21.35 6.45 -3.99
CA SER A 45 -20.87 6.85 -5.31
C SER A 45 -20.66 5.67 -6.28
N ASN A 46 -20.59 4.44 -5.78
CA ASN A 46 -20.28 3.24 -6.56
C ASN A 46 -21.49 2.32 -6.76
N VAL A 47 -22.00 2.24 -7.99
CA VAL A 47 -23.18 1.43 -8.35
C VAL A 47 -22.99 -0.07 -8.05
N GLN A 48 -21.78 -0.59 -8.26
CA GLN A 48 -21.49 -2.01 -8.02
C GLN A 48 -21.57 -2.35 -6.53
N ALA A 49 -21.02 -1.51 -5.65
CA ALA A 49 -21.13 -1.68 -4.20
C ALA A 49 -22.60 -1.63 -3.73
N ILE A 50 -23.41 -0.72 -4.30
CA ILE A 50 -24.86 -0.63 -4.02
C ILE A 50 -25.57 -1.93 -4.42
N MET A 51 -25.25 -2.48 -5.60
CA MET A 51 -25.83 -3.72 -6.08
C MET A 51 -25.46 -4.93 -5.20
N GLU A 52 -24.20 -5.03 -4.78
CA GLU A 52 -23.72 -6.10 -3.89
C GLU A 52 -24.45 -6.08 -2.54
N VAL A 53 -24.58 -4.90 -1.93
CA VAL A 53 -25.36 -4.72 -0.69
C VAL A 53 -26.83 -5.05 -0.91
N GLY A 54 -27.44 -4.55 -1.99
CA GLY A 54 -28.85 -4.81 -2.31
C GLY A 54 -29.15 -6.29 -2.51
N GLN A 55 -28.22 -7.03 -3.14
CA GLN A 55 -28.32 -8.48 -3.30
C GLN A 55 -28.20 -9.21 -1.97
N ALA A 56 -27.25 -8.82 -1.11
CA ALA A 56 -27.09 -9.39 0.24
C ALA A 56 -28.37 -9.21 1.08
N ILE A 57 -28.95 -8.01 1.07
CA ILE A 57 -30.23 -7.74 1.74
C ILE A 57 -31.34 -8.63 1.18
N SER A 58 -31.42 -8.77 -0.15
CA SER A 58 -32.43 -9.60 -0.81
C SER A 58 -32.30 -11.09 -0.47
N ASN A 59 -31.08 -11.56 -0.23
CA ASN A 59 -30.77 -12.92 0.17
C ASN A 59 -30.91 -13.16 1.68
N ASN A 60 -31.22 -12.12 2.46
CA ASN A 60 -31.24 -12.15 3.92
C ASN A 60 -29.86 -12.49 4.53
N ASP A 61 -28.78 -12.07 3.85
CA ASP A 61 -27.40 -12.13 4.35
C ASP A 61 -27.14 -10.94 5.29
N SER A 62 -26.26 -11.12 6.28
CA SER A 62 -25.91 -10.02 7.20
C SER A 62 -25.18 -8.89 6.47
N VAL A 63 -25.64 -7.66 6.68
CA VAL A 63 -24.96 -6.44 6.27
C VAL A 63 -24.75 -5.59 7.51
N TYR A 64 -23.50 -5.34 7.87
CA TYR A 64 -23.18 -4.56 9.06
C TYR A 64 -22.88 -3.11 8.68
N VAL A 65 -23.31 -2.17 9.52
CA VAL A 65 -22.88 -0.78 9.45
C VAL A 65 -22.12 -0.44 10.72
N LYS A 66 -20.85 -0.03 10.58
CA LYS A 66 -20.03 0.49 11.67
C LYS A 66 -20.40 1.95 11.94
N VAL A 67 -20.88 2.23 13.15
CA VAL A 67 -21.23 3.57 13.62
C VAL A 67 -20.29 3.97 14.74
N GLY A 68 -19.75 5.19 14.68
CA GLY A 68 -18.75 5.66 15.65
C GLY A 68 -17.34 5.15 15.36
N GLN A 69 -16.40 5.44 16.28
CA GLN A 69 -14.99 5.09 16.15
C GLN A 69 -14.38 4.82 17.54
N GLY A 70 -13.31 4.03 17.58
CA GLY A 70 -12.58 3.65 18.78
C GLY A 70 -13.46 2.86 19.74
N ALA A 71 -13.30 3.15 21.04
CA ALA A 71 -14.09 2.54 22.11
C ALA A 71 -15.61 2.79 22.03
N THR A 72 -16.08 3.62 21.10
CA THR A 72 -17.51 3.90 20.89
C THR A 72 -18.06 3.26 19.61
N SER A 73 -17.27 2.46 18.92
CA SER A 73 -17.70 1.75 17.72
C SER A 73 -18.84 0.78 18.03
N MET A 74 -19.81 0.75 17.13
CA MET A 74 -20.96 -0.14 17.19
C MET A 74 -21.20 -0.74 15.82
N PHE A 75 -21.60 -2.01 15.77
CA PHE A 75 -21.95 -2.69 14.53
C PHE A 75 -23.45 -2.96 14.54
N MET A 76 -24.16 -2.46 13.53
CA MET A 76 -25.59 -2.70 13.36
C MET A 76 -25.80 -3.63 12.17
N ASP A 77 -26.35 -4.82 12.39
CA ASP A 77 -26.83 -5.67 11.31
C ASP A 77 -28.17 -5.10 10.81
N VAL A 78 -28.15 -4.47 9.64
CA VAL A 78 -29.32 -3.77 9.09
C VAL A 78 -30.37 -4.72 8.52
N VAL A 79 -29.99 -5.97 8.24
CA VAL A 79 -30.90 -6.98 7.70
C VAL A 79 -31.65 -7.68 8.83
N LYS A 80 -30.92 -8.06 9.89
CA LYS A 80 -31.50 -8.74 11.06
C LYS A 80 -32.08 -7.77 12.10
N ASN A 81 -31.79 -6.47 11.97
CA ASN A 81 -32.15 -5.43 12.92
C ASN A 81 -31.65 -5.72 14.35
N THR A 82 -30.38 -6.13 14.44
CA THR A 82 -29.70 -6.49 15.69
C THR A 82 -28.39 -5.76 15.83
N MET A 83 -27.94 -5.55 17.07
CA MET A 83 -26.58 -5.10 17.34
C MET A 83 -25.63 -6.28 17.22
N GLY A 84 -24.62 -6.13 16.37
CA GLY A 84 -23.45 -7.00 16.33
C GLY A 84 -22.33 -6.46 17.23
N SER A 85 -21.24 -7.21 17.25
CA SER A 85 -19.99 -6.86 17.90
C SER A 85 -18.86 -6.89 16.89
N ALA A 86 -17.71 -6.34 17.29
CA ALA A 86 -16.49 -6.48 16.51
C ALA A 86 -16.24 -7.94 16.13
N ALA A 87 -16.47 -8.89 17.05
CA ALA A 87 -16.24 -10.32 16.83
C ALA A 87 -17.07 -10.97 15.70
N ASP A 88 -18.12 -10.31 15.24
CA ASP A 88 -18.96 -10.78 14.14
C ASP A 88 -18.40 -10.35 12.77
N ILE A 89 -17.36 -9.51 12.76
CA ILE A 89 -16.75 -8.94 11.57
C ILE A 89 -15.58 -9.83 11.13
N PRO A 90 -15.63 -10.44 9.92
CA PRO A 90 -14.51 -11.20 9.39
C PRO A 90 -13.35 -10.26 8.99
N GLU A 91 -12.26 -10.83 8.51
CA GLU A 91 -11.27 -10.05 7.76
C GLU A 91 -11.96 -9.45 6.52
N VAL A 92 -11.66 -8.19 6.23
CA VAL A 92 -12.32 -7.46 5.15
C VAL A 92 -11.34 -6.65 4.32
N GLU A 93 -11.60 -6.58 3.02
CA GLU A 93 -11.01 -5.58 2.14
C GLU A 93 -11.86 -4.30 2.19
N TYR A 94 -11.31 -3.23 2.74
CA TYR A 94 -11.94 -1.93 2.88
C TYR A 94 -11.64 -1.02 1.68
N TYR A 95 -12.68 -0.44 1.09
CA TYR A 95 -12.62 0.54 0.01
C TYR A 95 -12.86 1.94 0.59
N ASP A 96 -11.83 2.79 0.51
CA ASP A 96 -11.91 4.20 0.94
C ASP A 96 -12.72 5.05 -0.07
N PRO A 97 -13.00 6.34 0.22
CA PRO A 97 -13.77 7.20 -0.68
C PRO A 97 -13.19 7.35 -2.10
N ASP A 98 -11.87 7.21 -2.25
CA ASP A 98 -11.16 7.32 -3.52
C ASP A 98 -11.08 5.95 -4.26
N GLY A 99 -11.54 4.88 -3.60
CA GLY A 99 -11.52 3.51 -4.11
C GLY A 99 -10.23 2.75 -3.85
N ASN A 100 -9.32 3.28 -3.03
CA ASN A 100 -8.14 2.54 -2.61
C ASN A 100 -8.55 1.43 -1.63
N THR A 101 -7.83 0.31 -1.69
CA THR A 101 -8.07 -0.84 -0.82
C THR A 101 -7.05 -0.95 0.32
N THR A 102 -7.59 -1.26 1.50
CA THR A 102 -6.85 -1.62 2.72
C THR A 102 -7.47 -2.86 3.34
N THR A 103 -6.68 -3.87 3.70
CA THR A 103 -7.21 -5.05 4.40
C THR A 103 -7.22 -4.79 5.90
N TYR A 104 -8.33 -5.09 6.58
CA TYR A 104 -8.44 -5.05 8.03
C TYR A 104 -8.68 -6.45 8.59
N ALA A 105 -7.99 -6.77 9.68
CA ALA A 105 -8.08 -8.08 10.30
C ALA A 105 -9.49 -8.33 10.87
N ALA A 106 -9.83 -9.60 11.03
CA ALA A 106 -11.08 -9.98 11.69
C ALA A 106 -11.21 -9.36 13.08
N ASN A 107 -12.44 -9.23 13.55
CA ASN A 107 -12.83 -8.63 14.81
C ASN A 107 -12.65 -7.10 14.87
N ASP A 108 -12.88 -6.38 13.76
CA ASP A 108 -12.55 -4.95 13.63
C ASP A 108 -11.10 -4.67 14.01
N GLY A 109 -10.23 -5.60 13.62
CA GLY A 109 -8.83 -5.57 13.96
C GLY A 109 -8.08 -4.51 13.16
N ASP A 110 -6.80 -4.40 13.48
CA ASP A 110 -5.89 -3.47 12.83
C ASP A 110 -5.85 -3.69 11.31
N GLU A 111 -5.47 -2.63 10.59
CA GLU A 111 -5.01 -2.75 9.22
C GLU A 111 -3.95 -3.88 9.13
N VAL A 112 -4.28 -4.91 8.36
CA VAL A 112 -3.30 -5.91 7.95
C VAL A 112 -2.43 -5.21 6.93
N SER A 113 -1.23 -4.79 7.36
CA SER A 113 -0.19 -4.30 6.45
C SER A 113 -0.16 -5.23 5.26
N SER A 114 -0.62 -4.77 4.10
CA SER A 114 -0.81 -5.67 2.99
C SER A 114 0.55 -6.25 2.66
N ASN A 115 0.68 -7.58 2.63
CA ASN A 115 1.88 -8.24 2.12
C ASN A 115 2.04 -8.01 0.61
N THR A 116 1.27 -7.09 0.02
CA THR A 116 1.39 -6.71 -1.38
C THR A 116 2.78 -6.11 -1.58
N PRO A 117 3.59 -6.69 -2.47
CA PRO A 117 4.85 -6.09 -2.90
C PRO A 117 4.59 -4.65 -3.37
N THR A 118 5.38 -3.69 -2.87
CA THR A 118 5.34 -2.31 -3.36
C THR A 118 6.72 -1.81 -3.73
N VAL A 119 6.76 -0.88 -4.67
CA VAL A 119 7.97 -0.16 -5.09
C VAL A 119 7.73 1.34 -5.00
N LYS A 120 8.73 2.08 -4.54
CA LYS A 120 8.83 3.54 -4.73
C LYS A 120 10.10 3.85 -5.47
N ALA A 121 10.02 4.78 -6.42
CA ALA A 121 11.18 5.31 -7.11
C ALA A 121 11.32 6.81 -6.82
N ASN A 122 12.55 7.23 -6.51
CA ASN A 122 12.90 8.62 -6.28
C ASN A 122 14.01 9.01 -7.24
N PHE A 123 13.86 10.12 -7.95
CA PHE A 123 14.92 10.66 -8.79
C PHE A 123 15.71 11.75 -8.08
N THR A 124 17.02 11.52 -7.93
CA THR A 124 17.95 12.51 -7.38
C THR A 124 18.63 13.23 -8.53
N THR A 125 18.28 14.50 -8.75
CA THR A 125 18.88 15.31 -9.83
C THR A 125 20.34 15.60 -9.51
N GLY A 126 21.24 15.28 -10.45
CA GLY A 126 22.67 15.55 -10.34
C GLY A 126 23.16 16.70 -11.23
N THR A 127 22.74 16.75 -12.49
CA THR A 127 23.18 17.75 -13.47
C THR A 127 22.10 18.01 -14.51
N SER A 128 22.05 19.22 -15.09
CA SER A 128 21.13 19.56 -16.17
C SER A 128 21.87 20.14 -17.36
N VAL A 129 21.44 19.79 -18.58
CA VAL A 129 21.95 20.35 -19.85
C VAL A 129 20.78 20.83 -20.69
N GLY A 130 20.60 22.14 -20.78
CA GLY A 130 19.38 22.70 -21.38
C GLY A 130 18.14 22.32 -20.57
N ASN A 131 17.14 21.73 -21.24
CA ASN A 131 15.90 21.26 -20.61
C ASN A 131 15.97 19.78 -20.16
N PHE A 132 17.13 19.14 -20.28
CA PHE A 132 17.32 17.75 -19.88
C PHE A 132 17.93 17.66 -18.48
N GLU A 133 17.27 16.92 -17.59
CA GLU A 133 17.76 16.61 -16.25
C GLU A 133 18.41 15.22 -16.24
N PHE A 134 19.55 15.10 -15.58
CA PHE A 134 20.30 13.87 -15.40
C PHE A 134 20.54 13.62 -13.92
N GLY A 135 20.40 12.38 -13.50
CA GLY A 135 20.39 12.02 -12.10
C GLY A 135 20.37 10.52 -11.89
N THR A 136 20.24 10.12 -10.64
CA THR A 136 20.19 8.72 -10.23
C THR A 136 18.78 8.37 -9.77
N VAL A 137 18.41 7.09 -9.89
CA VAL A 137 17.14 6.58 -9.36
C VAL A 137 17.44 5.74 -8.12
N GLY A 138 16.81 6.09 -7.01
CA GLY A 138 16.77 5.27 -5.80
C GLY A 138 15.46 4.50 -5.74
N ILE A 139 15.54 3.19 -5.47
CA ILE A 139 14.38 2.32 -5.31
C ILE A 139 14.23 1.86 -3.85
N GLU A 140 13.03 2.05 -3.31
CA GLU A 140 12.60 1.45 -2.05
C GLU A 140 11.63 0.30 -2.35
N LEU A 141 11.94 -0.89 -1.84
CA LEU A 141 11.10 -2.09 -1.97
C LEU A 141 10.48 -2.43 -0.62
N SER A 142 9.20 -2.78 -0.61
CA SER A 142 8.54 -3.31 0.59
C SER A 142 7.79 -4.59 0.25
N ASN A 143 7.80 -5.54 1.18
CA ASN A 143 7.09 -6.83 1.08
C ASN A 143 7.47 -7.67 -0.15
N ILE A 144 8.72 -7.61 -0.59
CA ILE A 144 9.25 -8.45 -1.69
C ILE A 144 10.24 -9.45 -1.10
N GLU A 145 9.76 -10.64 -0.75
CA GLU A 145 10.60 -11.68 -0.18
C GLU A 145 11.70 -12.10 -1.18
N GLY A 146 12.93 -12.23 -0.69
CA GLY A 146 14.07 -12.65 -1.51
C GLY A 146 14.67 -11.57 -2.42
N ALA A 147 14.15 -10.34 -2.43
CA ALA A 147 14.73 -9.25 -3.22
C ALA A 147 16.17 -8.95 -2.80
N SER A 148 17.08 -8.97 -3.78
CA SER A 148 18.51 -8.74 -3.58
C SER A 148 19.04 -7.59 -4.43
N THR A 149 18.62 -7.52 -5.69
CA THR A 149 19.02 -6.45 -6.61
C THR A 149 17.84 -5.97 -7.44
N TYR A 150 17.97 -4.81 -8.07
CA TYR A 150 16.99 -4.28 -9.02
C TYR A 150 17.68 -3.64 -10.22
N ALA A 151 16.98 -3.59 -11.35
CA ALA A 151 17.36 -2.82 -12.53
C ALA A 151 16.21 -1.93 -12.96
N VAL A 152 16.54 -0.81 -13.61
CA VAL A 152 15.56 0.18 -14.09
C VAL A 152 15.62 0.21 -15.60
N GLU A 153 14.47 0.04 -16.25
CA GLU A 153 14.28 0.26 -17.67
C GLU A 153 13.52 1.57 -17.90
N TYR A 154 14.00 2.38 -18.83
CA TYR A 154 13.48 3.72 -19.09
C TYR A 154 13.59 4.09 -20.57
N LEU A 155 12.77 5.05 -21.00
CA LEU A 155 12.81 5.58 -22.36
C LEU A 155 13.74 6.79 -22.44
N VAL A 156 14.57 6.81 -23.48
CA VAL A 156 15.43 7.94 -23.84
C VAL A 156 14.93 8.53 -25.15
N VAL A 157 14.65 9.84 -25.13
CA VAL A 157 14.24 10.59 -26.33
C VAL A 157 15.43 11.42 -26.82
N ALA A 158 15.90 11.12 -28.02
CA ALA A 158 16.98 11.85 -28.68
C ALA A 158 16.49 12.40 -30.03
N GLY A 159 15.93 13.61 -30.00
CA GLY A 159 15.26 14.19 -31.17
C GLY A 159 13.94 13.48 -31.45
N SER A 160 13.81 12.85 -32.62
CA SER A 160 12.61 12.06 -33.01
C SER A 160 12.75 10.57 -32.71
N GLU A 161 13.90 10.12 -32.20
CA GLU A 161 14.12 8.72 -31.86
C GLU A 161 13.82 8.46 -30.39
N VAL A 162 13.06 7.40 -30.12
CA VAL A 162 12.78 6.88 -28.78
C VAL A 162 13.45 5.52 -28.67
N ALA A 163 14.28 5.34 -27.65
CA ALA A 163 14.97 4.09 -27.38
C ALA A 163 14.79 3.66 -25.92
N THR A 164 14.65 2.36 -25.69
CA THR A 164 14.62 1.78 -24.35
C THR A 164 16.04 1.50 -23.87
N GLN A 165 16.34 1.88 -22.63
CA GLN A 165 17.61 1.60 -21.96
C GLN A 165 17.35 0.89 -20.64
N THR A 166 18.25 -0.01 -20.25
CA THR A 166 18.18 -0.76 -18.99
C THR A 166 19.49 -0.58 -18.23
N THR A 167 19.39 -0.21 -16.95
CA THR A 167 20.57 -0.11 -16.07
C THR A 167 21.13 -1.49 -15.75
N ALA A 168 22.40 -1.55 -15.36
CA ALA A 168 22.91 -2.73 -14.68
C ALA A 168 22.13 -3.00 -13.37
N PRO A 169 21.93 -4.27 -12.95
CA PRO A 169 21.36 -4.57 -11.65
C PRO A 169 22.23 -4.02 -10.51
N VAL A 170 21.60 -3.32 -9.57
CA VAL A 170 22.25 -2.77 -8.37
C VAL A 170 21.59 -3.33 -7.10
N ALA A 171 22.32 -3.34 -5.99
CA ALA A 171 21.77 -3.81 -4.72
C ALA A 171 20.61 -2.93 -4.24
N VAL A 172 19.63 -3.53 -3.55
CA VAL A 172 18.54 -2.78 -2.90
C VAL A 172 19.13 -1.72 -1.97
N SER A 173 18.57 -0.51 -1.96
CA SER A 173 19.07 0.68 -1.24
C SER A 173 20.33 1.33 -1.82
N VAL A 174 20.83 0.88 -2.97
CA VAL A 174 21.87 1.56 -3.75
C VAL A 174 21.21 2.24 -4.94
N GLU A 175 21.56 3.49 -5.22
CA GLU A 175 21.06 4.20 -6.40
C GLU A 175 21.65 3.63 -7.70
N THR A 176 20.94 3.80 -8.81
CA THR A 176 21.42 3.42 -10.15
C THR A 176 22.62 4.26 -10.61
N GLU A 177 23.17 3.89 -11.77
CA GLU A 177 23.99 4.82 -12.54
C GLU A 177 23.20 6.07 -12.98
N THR A 178 23.91 7.11 -13.44
CA THR A 178 23.28 8.34 -13.91
C THR A 178 22.50 8.10 -15.20
N ILE A 179 21.21 8.45 -15.20
CA ILE A 179 20.30 8.37 -16.33
C ILE A 179 19.71 9.74 -16.65
N ALA A 180 19.20 9.92 -17.88
CA ALA A 180 18.32 11.04 -18.21
C ALA A 180 16.98 10.83 -17.52
N LYS A 181 16.39 11.87 -16.93
CA LYS A 181 15.11 11.81 -16.21
C LYS A 181 13.96 11.43 -17.15
N PRO A 182 13.34 10.24 -16.99
CA PRO A 182 12.10 9.91 -17.66
C PRO A 182 10.89 10.37 -16.82
N ASP A 183 9.69 10.28 -17.37
CA ASP A 183 8.44 10.52 -16.62
C ASP A 183 8.12 9.36 -15.67
N THR A 184 8.27 8.12 -16.17
CA THR A 184 8.10 6.87 -15.44
C THR A 184 9.19 5.87 -15.80
N VAL A 185 9.31 4.83 -14.99
CA VAL A 185 10.25 3.73 -15.22
C VAL A 185 9.61 2.36 -15.05
N LYS A 186 10.22 1.35 -15.65
CA LYS A 186 9.98 -0.05 -15.32
C LYS A 186 11.04 -0.54 -14.34
N VAL A 187 10.62 -1.12 -13.22
CA VAL A 187 11.51 -1.67 -12.19
C VAL A 187 11.47 -3.19 -12.23
N MET A 188 12.62 -3.81 -12.45
CA MET A 188 12.80 -5.26 -12.42
C MET A 188 13.55 -5.65 -11.15
N VAL A 189 13.00 -6.57 -10.37
CA VAL A 189 13.57 -7.00 -9.08
C VAL A 189 14.05 -8.44 -9.19
N TYR A 190 15.26 -8.70 -8.69
CA TYR A 190 15.92 -10.00 -8.78
C TYR A 190 16.29 -10.54 -7.40
N ASP A 191 16.30 -11.87 -7.29
CA ASP A 191 16.81 -12.59 -6.12
C ASP A 191 18.35 -12.63 -6.06
N SER A 192 18.90 -13.24 -5.00
CA SER A 192 20.35 -13.37 -4.82
C SER A 192 21.03 -14.28 -5.85
N SER A 193 20.24 -15.06 -6.61
CA SER A 193 20.70 -15.92 -7.71
C SER A 193 20.57 -15.24 -9.08
N SER A 194 20.21 -13.94 -9.11
CA SER A 194 19.94 -13.16 -10.33
C SER A 194 18.70 -13.61 -11.11
N SER A 195 17.77 -14.32 -10.48
CA SER A 195 16.47 -14.66 -11.09
C SER A 195 15.50 -13.49 -10.94
N LEU A 196 14.76 -13.15 -11.98
CA LEU A 196 13.71 -12.13 -11.92
C LEU A 196 12.55 -12.65 -11.07
N ILE A 197 12.15 -11.89 -10.05
CA ILE A 197 11.06 -12.26 -9.13
C ILE A 197 9.87 -11.30 -9.16
N ALA A 198 10.08 -10.05 -9.59
CA ALA A 198 8.99 -9.08 -9.75
C ALA A 198 9.30 -8.07 -10.85
N THR A 199 8.25 -7.50 -11.44
CA THR A 199 8.33 -6.39 -12.40
C THR A 199 7.22 -5.40 -12.08
N PHE A 200 7.58 -4.12 -12.03
CA PHE A 200 6.67 -3.00 -11.82
C PHE A 200 6.76 -2.08 -13.02
N GLU A 201 5.63 -1.81 -13.66
CA GLU A 201 5.54 -0.96 -14.85
C GLU A 201 5.07 0.45 -14.44
N ASN A 202 5.38 1.45 -15.27
CA ASN A 202 4.90 2.83 -15.11
C ASN A 202 5.14 3.44 -13.71
N VAL A 203 6.28 3.13 -13.08
CA VAL A 203 6.61 3.63 -11.73
C VAL A 203 7.00 5.11 -11.80
N PRO A 204 6.27 6.03 -11.14
CA PRO A 204 6.60 7.44 -11.11
C PRO A 204 7.85 7.69 -10.26
N LEU A 205 8.60 8.75 -10.58
CA LEU A 205 9.86 9.10 -9.93
C LEU A 205 9.72 10.13 -8.79
N ASP A 206 8.52 10.27 -8.23
CA ASP A 206 8.15 11.24 -7.20
C ASP A 206 8.00 10.64 -5.80
N GLY A 207 8.36 9.36 -5.63
CA GLY A 207 8.21 8.63 -4.37
C GLY A 207 6.83 8.06 -4.11
N THR A 208 5.88 8.20 -5.04
CA THR A 208 4.55 7.58 -4.95
C THR A 208 4.68 6.06 -5.03
N PRO A 209 4.13 5.30 -4.05
CA PRO A 209 4.21 3.85 -4.06
C PRO A 209 3.33 3.25 -5.16
N VAL A 210 3.89 2.29 -5.90
CA VAL A 210 3.17 1.44 -6.85
C VAL A 210 3.02 0.05 -6.25
N LYS A 211 1.78 -0.42 -6.16
CA LYS A 211 1.44 -1.78 -5.71
C LYS A 211 1.65 -2.75 -6.86
N TRP A 212 2.21 -3.92 -6.55
CA TRP A 212 2.24 -5.02 -7.50
C TRP A 212 0.82 -5.59 -7.65
N THR A 213 0.23 -5.41 -8.82
CA THR A 213 -1.00 -6.09 -9.23
C THR A 213 -0.61 -7.33 -10.00
N ASP A 214 -0.99 -8.51 -9.50
CA ASP A 214 -0.75 -9.78 -10.16
C ASP A 214 -1.29 -9.73 -11.61
N GLY A 215 -0.39 -9.61 -12.59
CA GLY A 215 -0.66 -9.98 -13.98
C GLY A 215 -1.39 -9.00 -14.92
N GLU A 216 -1.72 -7.76 -14.55
CA GLU A 216 -2.24 -6.79 -15.54
C GLU A 216 -1.22 -5.68 -15.85
N VAL A 217 -0.56 -5.88 -16.99
CA VAL A 217 0.27 -4.89 -17.68
C VAL A 217 -0.68 -3.91 -18.39
N GLU A 218 -0.95 -2.75 -17.80
CA GLU A 218 -1.45 -1.63 -18.60
C GLU A 218 -0.29 -1.11 -19.45
N ASN A 219 -0.40 -1.35 -20.76
CA ASN A 219 0.58 -0.93 -21.75
C ASN A 219 0.96 0.54 -21.56
N PHE A 220 2.27 0.81 -21.61
CA PHE A 220 2.85 2.15 -21.80
C PHE A 220 2.04 2.93 -22.84
N SER A 221 1.18 3.84 -22.38
CA SER A 221 0.61 4.84 -23.26
C SER A 221 1.67 5.92 -23.41
N VAL A 222 2.26 5.97 -24.60
CA VAL A 222 3.06 7.11 -25.04
C VAL A 222 2.16 8.34 -24.90
N VAL A 223 2.46 9.20 -23.92
CA VAL A 223 1.87 10.53 -23.88
C VAL A 223 2.46 11.26 -25.08
N ASP A 224 1.61 11.58 -26.06
CA ASP A 224 1.99 12.37 -27.22
C ASP A 224 2.59 13.71 -26.75
N ILE A 225 3.91 13.84 -26.85
CA ILE A 225 4.61 15.11 -26.62
C ILE A 225 4.46 15.92 -27.92
N TYR A 226 3.55 16.90 -27.89
CA TYR A 226 3.40 17.94 -28.93
C TYR A 226 4.46 19.04 -28.80
#